data_AF-A0A2U3N8T7-F1
#
_entry.id   AF-A0A2U3N8T7-F1
#
_cell.length_a   1.000
_cell.length_b   1.000
_cell.length_c   1.000
_cell.angle_alpha   90.00
_cell.angle_beta   90.00
_cell.angle_gamma   90.00
#
_symmetry.space_group_name_H-M   'P 1'
#
loop_
_entity.id
_entity.type
_entity.pdbx_description
1 polymer ?
#
loop_
_entity_poly.entity_id
_entity_poly.type
_entity_poly.pdbx_seq_one_letter_code
_entity_poly.pdbx_strand_id
1 'polypeptide(L)'
;MPSVTMNRQARDVTLSAAAVETADHRQADYFRRILVQSRRQIEHRLGEYQKAIVVAEAAGDAEGADGLRRMARSEERECKTLDGMIENLQRRFPHRPRPAAR
;
A
#
# COMPACT_ATOMS: atom_id res chain seq x y z
N MET A 1 -38.61 6.44 35.34
CA MET A 1 -37.73 6.37 34.16
C MET A 1 -37.17 4.95 34.08
N PRO A 2 -37.67 4.07 33.20
CA PRO A 2 -37.15 2.69 33.10
C PRO A 2 -35.76 2.70 32.46
N SER A 3 -34.81 2.05 33.14
CA SER A 3 -33.44 1.86 32.68
C SER A 3 -33.44 1.03 31.38
N VAL A 4 -32.91 1.61 30.32
CA VAL A 4 -32.56 0.89 29.10
C VAL A 4 -31.38 -0.03 29.44
N THR A 5 -31.69 -1.26 29.83
CA THR A 5 -30.72 -2.34 29.76
C THR A 5 -30.44 -2.57 28.28
N MET A 6 -29.43 -1.88 27.76
CA MET A 6 -28.80 -2.30 26.51
C MET A 6 -28.12 -3.64 26.82
N ASN A 7 -28.91 -4.70 26.68
CA ASN A 7 -28.41 -6.05 26.49
C ASN A 7 -27.69 -6.07 25.14
N ARG A 8 -26.50 -5.45 25.12
CA ARG A 8 -25.51 -5.67 24.08
C ARG A 8 -25.03 -7.09 24.32
N GLN A 9 -25.84 -8.05 23.88
CA GLN A 9 -25.33 -9.34 23.46
C GLN A 9 -24.24 -8.99 22.45
N ALA A 10 -23.00 -8.93 22.93
CA ALA A 10 -21.85 -9.23 22.13
C ALA A 10 -22.15 -10.62 21.60
N ARG A 11 -22.78 -10.66 20.41
CA ARG A 11 -22.93 -11.89 19.66
C ARG A 11 -21.50 -12.31 19.46
N ASP A 12 -21.09 -13.32 20.20
CA ASP A 12 -19.87 -14.05 19.95
C ASP A 12 -20.12 -14.74 18.61
N VAL A 13 -19.97 -13.99 17.53
CA VAL A 13 -20.11 -14.49 16.17
C VAL A 13 -18.87 -15.31 15.97
N THR A 14 -18.94 -16.59 16.34
CA THR A 14 -17.94 -17.57 15.97
C THR A 14 -17.98 -17.69 14.45
N LEU A 15 -17.22 -16.83 13.77
CA LEU A 15 -17.05 -16.92 12.34
C LEU A 15 -16.41 -18.27 12.03
N SER A 16 -16.99 -18.98 11.05
CA SER A 16 -16.34 -20.17 10.52
C SER A 16 -14.94 -19.81 10.03
N ALA A 17 -13.98 -20.73 10.18
CA ALA A 17 -12.61 -20.56 9.67
C ALA A 17 -12.60 -20.16 8.19
N ALA A 18 -13.53 -20.69 7.38
CA ALA A 18 -13.68 -20.33 5.98
C ALA A 18 -14.12 -18.86 5.76
N ALA A 19 -14.95 -18.32 6.66
CA ALA A 19 -15.36 -16.92 6.62
C ALA A 19 -14.21 -15.98 6.99
N VAL A 20 -13.38 -16.38 7.97
CA VAL A 20 -12.15 -15.65 8.36
C VAL A 20 -11.16 -15.64 7.20
N GLU A 21 -10.86 -16.80 6.61
CA GLU A 21 -9.96 -16.91 5.45
C GLU A 21 -10.43 -16.03 4.28
N THR A 22 -11.74 -16.02 4.00
CA THR A 22 -12.31 -15.16 2.96
C THR A 22 -12.14 -13.67 3.28
N ALA A 23 -12.31 -13.28 4.54
CA ALA A 23 -12.11 -11.91 4.98
C ALA A 23 -10.64 -11.49 4.83
N ASP A 24 -9.70 -12.34 5.25
CA ASP A 24 -8.26 -12.10 5.12
C ASP A 24 -7.84 -11.93 3.67
N HIS A 25 -8.36 -12.79 2.76
CA HIS A 25 -8.10 -12.65 1.32
C HIS A 25 -8.60 -11.31 0.76
N ARG A 26 -9.82 -10.89 1.14
CA ARG A 26 -10.37 -9.59 0.71
C ARG A 26 -9.55 -8.43 1.24
N GLN A 27 -9.11 -8.50 2.49
CA GLN A 27 -8.26 -7.50 3.11
C GLN A 27 -6.89 -7.43 2.44
N ALA A 28 -6.27 -8.58 2.14
CA ALA A 28 -5.00 -8.65 1.41
C ALA A 28 -5.11 -8.07 -0.01
N ASP A 29 -6.24 -8.27 -0.70
CA ASP A 29 -6.48 -7.67 -2.01
C ASP A 29 -6.66 -6.15 -1.94
N TYR A 30 -7.35 -5.66 -0.91
CA TYR A 30 -7.47 -4.22 -0.66
C TYR A 30 -6.09 -3.58 -0.41
N PHE A 31 -5.29 -4.13 0.51
CA PHE A 31 -3.95 -3.60 0.79
C PHE A 31 -3.05 -3.67 -0.44
N ARG A 32 -3.12 -4.74 -1.24
CA ARG A 32 -2.37 -4.81 -2.51
C ARG A 32 -2.69 -3.66 -3.45
N ARG A 33 -3.97 -3.30 -3.61
CA ARG A 33 -4.37 -2.16 -4.47
C ARG A 33 -3.77 -0.85 -3.97
N ILE A 34 -3.81 -0.60 -2.66
CA ILE A 34 -3.25 0.61 -2.06
C ILE A 34 -1.73 0.66 -2.24
N LEU A 35 -1.02 -0.44 -1.94
CA LEU A 35 0.43 -0.49 -2.04
C LEU A 35 0.88 -0.28 -3.49
N VAL A 36 0.21 -0.91 -4.46
CA VAL A 36 0.50 -0.71 -5.90
C VAL A 36 0.23 0.73 -6.32
N GLN A 37 -0.86 1.35 -5.84
CA GLN A 37 -1.16 2.75 -6.12
C GLN A 37 -0.09 3.69 -5.53
N SER A 38 0.30 3.48 -4.27
CA SER A 38 1.34 4.25 -3.60
C SER A 38 2.69 4.11 -4.31
N ARG A 39 3.08 2.89 -4.70
CA ARG A 39 4.28 2.62 -5.50
C ARG A 39 4.30 3.43 -6.81
N ARG A 40 3.18 3.47 -7.55
CA ARG A 40 3.07 4.27 -8.78
C ARG A 40 3.20 5.77 -8.52
N GLN A 41 2.67 6.27 -7.41
CA GLN A 41 2.82 7.68 -7.03
C GLN A 41 4.29 8.02 -6.72
N ILE A 42 5.00 7.12 -6.05
CA ILE A 42 6.44 7.26 -5.79
C ILE A 42 7.21 7.26 -7.11
N GLU A 43 6.95 6.31 -8.00
CA GLU A 43 7.58 6.25 -9.34
C GLU A 43 7.38 7.56 -10.13
N HIS A 44 6.18 8.13 -10.06
CA HIS A 44 5.91 9.44 -10.67
C HIS A 44 6.77 10.54 -10.03
N ARG A 45 6.83 10.64 -8.69
CA ARG A 45 7.67 11.63 -8.01
C ARG A 45 9.15 11.48 -8.33
N LEU A 46 9.65 10.26 -8.42
CA LEU A 46 11.03 9.98 -8.86
C LEU A 46 11.29 10.51 -10.27
N GLY A 47 10.35 10.33 -11.19
CA GLY A 47 10.41 10.91 -12.53
C GLY A 47 10.48 12.45 -12.51
N GLU A 48 9.69 13.09 -11.64
CA GLU A 48 9.71 14.55 -11.48
C GLU A 48 11.01 15.06 -10.84
N TYR A 49 11.56 14.35 -9.85
CA TYR A 49 12.88 14.68 -9.30
C TYR A 49 13.99 14.57 -10.34
N GLN A 50 13.96 13.53 -11.18
CA GLN A 50 14.96 13.39 -12.23
C GLN A 50 14.94 14.58 -13.19
N LYS A 51 13.75 15.04 -13.61
CA LYS A 51 13.61 16.23 -14.45
C LYS A 51 14.13 17.48 -13.74
N ALA A 52 13.76 17.66 -12.47
CA ALA A 52 14.18 18.83 -11.68
C ALA A 52 15.70 18.87 -11.45
N ILE A 53 16.33 17.70 -11.25
CA ILE A 53 17.79 17.59 -11.11
C ILE A 53 18.48 18.08 -12.39
N VAL A 54 18.04 17.63 -13.56
CA VAL A 54 18.60 18.08 -14.85
C VAL A 54 18.47 19.59 -15.02
N VAL A 55 17.34 20.17 -14.61
CA VAL A 55 17.12 21.63 -14.67
C VAL A 55 18.06 22.37 -13.71
N ALA A 56 18.21 21.90 -12.47
CA ALA A 56 19.10 22.50 -11.49
C ALA A 56 20.58 22.42 -11.93
N GLU A 57 21.01 21.28 -12.46
CA GLU A 57 22.34 21.09 -13.03
C GLU A 57 22.62 22.05 -14.19
N ALA A 58 21.67 22.21 -15.11
CA ALA A 58 21.79 23.13 -16.24
C ALA A 58 21.87 24.60 -15.80
N ALA A 59 21.25 24.95 -14.67
CA ALA A 59 21.31 26.27 -14.06
C ALA A 59 22.57 26.51 -13.21
N GLY A 60 23.43 25.49 -13.03
CA GLY A 60 24.57 25.55 -12.11
C GLY A 60 24.18 25.50 -10.63
N ASP A 61 22.93 25.17 -10.30
CA ASP A 61 22.43 25.03 -8.94
C ASP A 61 22.78 23.65 -8.36
N ALA A 62 24.04 23.52 -7.95
CA ALA A 62 24.55 22.27 -7.39
C ALA A 62 23.87 21.90 -6.05
N GLU A 63 23.56 22.89 -5.21
CA GLU A 63 22.92 22.67 -3.91
C GLU A 63 21.48 22.19 -4.08
N GLY A 64 20.72 22.81 -4.98
CA GLY A 64 19.37 22.39 -5.35
C GLY A 64 19.35 20.97 -5.92
N ALA A 65 20.27 20.65 -6.83
CA ALA A 65 20.42 19.30 -7.37
C ALA A 65 20.70 18.26 -6.27
N ASP A 66 21.58 18.57 -5.32
CA ASP A 66 21.89 17.67 -4.19
C ASP A 66 20.71 17.50 -3.23
N GLY A 67 19.93 18.54 -2.99
CA GLY A 67 18.67 18.47 -2.25
C GLY A 67 17.68 17.51 -2.89
N LEU A 68 17.47 17.65 -4.20
CA LEU A 68 16.57 16.78 -4.97
C LEU A 68 17.04 15.31 -4.96
N ARG A 69 18.34 15.06 -5.11
CA ARG A 69 18.90 13.69 -5.02
C ARG A 69 18.69 13.07 -3.63
N ARG A 70 18.78 13.86 -2.55
CA ARG A 70 18.47 13.36 -1.19
C ARG A 70 17.01 12.95 -1.06
N MET A 71 16.09 13.75 -1.60
CA MET A 71 14.66 13.42 -1.61
C MET A 71 14.37 12.16 -2.43
N ALA A 72 14.92 12.06 -3.64
CA ALA A 72 14.78 10.89 -4.50
C ALA A 72 15.27 9.60 -3.83
N ARG A 73 16.43 9.62 -3.15
CA ARG A 73 16.91 8.46 -2.38
C ARG A 73 15.97 8.04 -1.25
N SER A 74 15.24 8.98 -0.65
CA SER A 74 14.25 8.65 0.38
C SER A 74 13.07 7.89 -0.22
N GLU A 75 12.53 8.41 -1.32
CA GLU A 75 11.46 7.79 -2.10
C GLU A 75 11.85 6.40 -2.64
N GLU A 76 13.09 6.22 -3.11
CA GLU A 76 13.59 4.92 -3.55
C GLU A 76 13.59 3.87 -2.43
N ARG A 77 13.91 4.27 -1.20
CA ARG A 77 13.86 3.37 -0.03
C ARG A 77 12.42 3.01 0.32
N GLU A 78 11.51 3.97 0.21
CA GLU A 78 10.08 3.70 0.41
C GLU A 78 9.55 2.74 -0.66
N CYS A 79 9.91 2.96 -1.93
CA CYS A 79 9.54 2.06 -3.04
C CYS A 79 9.98 0.61 -2.78
N LYS A 80 11.25 0.40 -2.39
CA LYS A 80 11.76 -0.93 -2.01
C LYS A 80 11.01 -1.55 -0.83
N THR A 81 10.57 -0.73 0.11
CA THR A 81 9.76 -1.19 1.26
C THR A 81 8.38 -1.66 0.79
N LEU A 82 7.74 -0.89 -0.09
CA LEU A 82 6.44 -1.26 -0.66
C LEU A 82 6.54 -2.53 -1.51
N ASP A 83 7.58 -2.68 -2.31
CA ASP A 83 7.84 -3.89 -3.11
C ASP A 83 7.88 -5.13 -2.20
N GLY A 84 8.65 -5.07 -1.11
CA GLY A 84 8.71 -6.16 -0.13
C GLY A 84 7.36 -6.46 0.55
N MET A 85 6.53 -5.45 0.81
CA MET A 85 5.18 -5.66 1.36
C MET A 85 4.25 -6.31 0.34
N ILE A 86 4.30 -5.88 -0.92
CA ILE A 86 3.50 -6.43 -2.02
C ILE A 86 3.86 -7.91 -2.23
N GLU A 87 5.14 -8.24 -2.33
CA GLU A 87 5.63 -9.61 -2.48
C GLU A 87 5.19 -10.51 -1.32
N ASN A 88 5.29 -10.00 -0.08
CA ASN A 88 4.83 -10.76 1.09
C ASN A 88 3.32 -11.01 1.09
N LEU A 89 2.50 -10.04 0.69
CA LEU A 89 1.06 -10.24 0.54
C LEU A 89 0.74 -11.23 -0.58
N GLN A 90 1.44 -11.16 -1.71
CA GLN A 90 1.26 -12.11 -2.81
C GLN A 90 1.60 -13.54 -2.39
N ARG A 91 2.69 -13.73 -1.65
CA ARG A 91 3.12 -15.04 -1.13
C ARG A 91 2.15 -15.62 -0.10
N ARG A 92 1.66 -14.79 0.84
CA ARG A 92 0.75 -15.23 1.91
C ARG A 92 -0.68 -15.43 1.44
N PHE A 93 -1.12 -14.62 0.48
CA PHE A 93 -2.49 -14.64 -0.05
C PHE A 93 -2.44 -14.70 -1.57
N PRO A 94 -2.15 -15.86 -2.18
CA PRO A 94 -2.13 -16.00 -3.64
C PRO A 94 -3.47 -15.53 -4.23
N HIS A 95 -3.43 -14.90 -5.41
CA HIS A 95 -4.66 -14.54 -6.11
C HIS A 95 -5.44 -15.83 -6.41
N ARG A 96 -6.61 -15.99 -5.80
CA ARG A 96 -7.52 -17.08 -6.12
C ARG A 96 -8.33 -16.63 -7.34
N PRO A 97 -8.17 -17.25 -8.51
CA PRO A 97 -9.06 -16.96 -9.62
C PRO A 97 -10.49 -17.24 -9.16
N ARG A 98 -11.40 -16.27 -9.35
CA ARG A 98 -12.81 -16.47 -9.06
C ARG A 98 -13.26 -17.69 -9.87
N PRO A 99 -13.74 -18.79 -9.26
CA PRO A 99 -14.20 -19.93 -10.01
C PRO A 99 -15.28 -19.45 -10.98
N ALA A 100 -15.10 -19.75 -12.27
CA ALA A 100 -16.08 -19.44 -13.29
C ALA A 100 -17.41 -20.10 -12.85
N ALA A 101 -18.44 -19.28 -12.68
CA ALA A 101 -19.79 -19.80 -12.47
C ALA A 101 -20.13 -20.66 -13.69
N ARG A 102 -20.32 -21.97 -13.48
CA ARG A 102 -20.93 -22.88 -14.45
C ARG A 102 -22.45 -22.78 -14.33
#